data_AF-A0AA85ISQ4-F1
#
_entry.id   AF-A0AA85ISQ4-F1
#
_cell.length_a   1.000
_cell.length_b   1.000
_cell.length_c   1.000
_cell.angle_alpha   90.00
_cell.angle_beta   90.00
_cell.angle_gamma   90.00
#
_symmetry.space_group_name_H-M   'P 1'
#
loop_
_entity.id
_entity.type
_entity.pdbx_description
1 polymer ?
#
loop_
_entity_poly.entity_id
_entity_poly.type
_entity_poly.pdbx_seq_one_letter_code
_entity_poly.pdbx_strand_id
1 'polypeptide(L)'
;MELTNLGKCPINGSPREIADYLECFDAWCISKNVRDDKIPAHFITAIGIDVYSLLKTLSFPDEPISLVRELLIGHFHINTFETQERAHFNKLVRTPNEKIRGFILQLQIQASKCNFGDQLHTQLRDRLIAGINIPKLKKELIQIPSCTFQTAKDLCITYEDVNNEYSAPTTSVSDAF
;
A
#
# COMPACT_ATOMS: atom_id res chain seq x y z
N MET A 1 -13.68 -3.47 18.75
CA MET A 1 -13.89 -2.41 17.74
C MET A 1 -15.38 -2.15 17.61
N GLU A 2 -15.84 -0.90 17.78
CA GLU A 2 -17.25 -0.54 17.51
C GLU A 2 -17.44 -0.24 16.02
N LEU A 3 -18.68 -0.30 15.50
CA LEU A 3 -18.99 0.03 14.09
C LEU A 3 -18.53 1.45 13.72
N THR A 4 -18.49 2.35 14.70
CA THR A 4 -17.96 3.73 14.61
C THR A 4 -16.46 3.78 14.31
N ASN A 5 -15.70 2.73 14.64
CA ASN A 5 -14.25 2.68 14.44
C ASN A 5 -13.84 2.24 13.03
N LEU A 6 -14.79 1.76 12.20
CA LEU A 6 -14.57 1.39 10.80
C LEU A 6 -14.36 2.61 9.88
N GLY A 7 -14.75 3.80 10.35
CA GLY A 7 -14.73 5.01 9.54
C GLY A 7 -15.83 5.03 8.46
N LYS A 8 -15.82 6.07 7.63
CA LYS A 8 -16.77 6.24 6.53
C LYS A 8 -16.33 5.40 5.33
N CYS A 9 -17.26 4.68 4.70
CA CYS A 9 -16.99 3.95 3.46
C CYS A 9 -16.42 4.91 2.39
N PRO A 10 -15.26 4.61 1.80
CA PRO A 10 -14.58 5.50 0.87
C PRO A 10 -15.19 5.40 -0.54
N ILE A 11 -16.42 5.89 -0.73
CA ILE A 11 -17.18 5.77 -2.00
C ILE A 11 -16.47 6.39 -3.22
N ASN A 12 -15.65 7.42 -2.98
CA ASN A 12 -14.82 8.07 -4.01
C ASN A 12 -13.35 7.63 -3.94
N GLY A 13 -13.07 6.60 -3.14
CA GLY A 13 -11.74 6.04 -2.95
C GLY A 13 -11.33 5.18 -4.13
N SER A 14 -10.04 4.85 -4.15
CA SER A 14 -9.50 3.82 -5.00
C SER A 14 -10.12 2.46 -4.68
N PRO A 15 -10.14 1.52 -5.64
CA PRO A 15 -10.65 0.16 -5.40
C PRO A 15 -9.97 -0.54 -4.21
N ARG A 16 -8.72 -0.18 -3.94
CA ARG A 16 -7.96 -0.68 -2.80
C ARG A 16 -8.46 -0.13 -1.47
N GLU A 17 -8.70 1.18 -1.35
CA GLU A 17 -9.23 1.75 -0.10
C GLU A 17 -10.59 1.13 0.27
N ILE A 18 -11.35 0.74 -0.74
CA ILE A 18 -12.62 0.04 -0.57
C ILE A 18 -12.40 -1.42 -0.17
N ALA A 19 -11.45 -2.12 -0.79
CA ALA A 19 -11.06 -3.48 -0.37
C ALA A 19 -10.57 -3.51 1.09
N ASP A 20 -9.70 -2.57 1.48
CA ASP A 20 -9.20 -2.41 2.85
C ASP A 20 -10.36 -2.14 3.83
N TYR A 21 -11.34 -1.33 3.43
CA TYR A 21 -12.57 -1.09 4.20
C TYR A 21 -13.41 -2.36 4.37
N LEU A 22 -13.60 -3.13 3.29
CA LEU A 22 -14.32 -4.41 3.32
C LEU A 22 -13.63 -5.43 4.22
N GLU A 23 -12.30 -5.53 4.16
CA GLU A 23 -11.51 -6.41 5.04
C GLU A 23 -11.65 -6.01 6.51
N CYS A 24 -11.61 -4.70 6.80
CA CYS A 24 -11.87 -4.20 8.15
C CYS A 24 -13.31 -4.53 8.61
N PHE A 25 -14.28 -4.51 7.71
CA PHE A 25 -15.68 -4.86 8.03
C PHE A 25 -15.81 -6.35 8.35
N ASP A 26 -15.19 -7.22 7.56
CA ASP A 26 -15.14 -8.66 7.82
C ASP A 26 -14.47 -8.95 9.16
N ALA A 27 -13.32 -8.32 9.45
CA ALA A 27 -12.62 -8.43 10.73
C ALA A 27 -13.49 -7.96 11.90
N TRP A 28 -14.27 -6.88 11.72
CA TRP A 28 -15.22 -6.41 12.72
C TRP A 28 -16.33 -7.44 12.97
N CYS A 29 -16.93 -8.01 11.92
CA CYS A 29 -17.95 -9.05 12.02
C CYS A 29 -17.45 -10.26 12.81
N ILE A 30 -16.23 -10.73 12.50
CA ILE A 30 -15.56 -11.82 13.23
C ILE A 30 -15.38 -11.45 14.69
N SER A 31 -14.83 -10.26 14.99
CA SER A 31 -14.57 -9.82 16.37
C SER A 31 -15.83 -9.72 17.23
N LYS A 32 -17.00 -9.56 16.59
CA LYS A 32 -18.31 -9.43 17.25
C LYS A 32 -19.15 -10.70 17.18
N ASN A 33 -18.66 -11.78 16.57
CA ASN A 33 -19.41 -12.99 16.30
C ASN A 33 -20.78 -12.69 15.67
N VAL A 34 -20.78 -11.79 14.67
CA VAL A 34 -22.00 -11.45 13.93
C VAL A 34 -22.51 -12.69 13.23
N ARG A 35 -23.80 -13.01 13.40
CA ARG A 35 -24.43 -14.13 12.70
C ARG A 35 -24.57 -13.80 11.21
N ASP A 36 -24.35 -14.78 10.34
CA ASP A 36 -24.37 -14.61 8.88
C ASP A 36 -25.64 -13.93 8.38
N ASP A 37 -26.80 -14.27 8.94
CA ASP A 37 -28.12 -13.69 8.60
C ASP A 37 -28.25 -12.20 8.97
N LYS A 38 -27.32 -11.65 9.77
CA LYS A 38 -27.28 -10.25 10.20
C LYS A 38 -26.17 -9.44 9.51
N ILE A 39 -25.21 -10.08 8.86
CA ILE A 39 -24.12 -9.41 8.15
C ILE A 39 -24.65 -8.35 7.15
N PRO A 40 -25.66 -8.63 6.31
CA PRO A 40 -26.15 -7.62 5.35
C PRO A 40 -26.70 -6.35 6.02
N ALA A 41 -27.42 -6.49 7.13
CA ALA A 41 -27.98 -5.35 7.87
C ALA A 41 -26.87 -4.50 8.53
N HIS A 42 -25.86 -5.15 9.10
CA HIS A 42 -24.68 -4.46 9.63
C HIS A 42 -23.89 -3.77 8.53
N PHE A 43 -23.77 -4.39 7.35
CA PHE A 43 -23.06 -3.81 6.22
C PHE A 43 -23.73 -2.54 5.70
N ILE A 44 -25.06 -2.55 5.52
CA ILE A 44 -25.82 -1.36 5.12
C ILE A 44 -25.64 -0.23 6.14
N THR A 45 -25.61 -0.57 7.43
CA THR A 45 -25.37 0.39 8.52
C THR A 45 -23.96 0.98 8.45
N ALA A 46 -22.95 0.16 8.12
CA ALA A 46 -21.56 0.57 8.02
C ALA A 46 -21.30 1.51 6.83
N ILE A 47 -21.83 1.18 5.63
CA ILE A 47 -21.60 1.96 4.42
C ILE A 47 -22.35 3.30 4.43
N GLY A 48 -23.44 3.39 5.18
CA GLY A 48 -24.26 4.59 5.30
C GLY A 48 -25.23 4.83 4.13
N ILE A 49 -26.14 5.79 4.33
CA ILE A 49 -27.29 6.01 3.46
C ILE A 49 -26.93 6.46 2.03
N ASP A 50 -25.87 7.27 1.87
CA ASP A 50 -25.44 7.77 0.57
C ASP A 50 -24.99 6.63 -0.35
N VAL A 51 -24.13 5.75 0.19
CA VAL A 51 -23.59 4.59 -0.53
C VAL A 51 -24.69 3.58 -0.83
N TYR A 52 -25.57 3.32 0.14
CA TYR A 52 -26.71 2.42 -0.04
C TYR A 52 -27.66 2.92 -1.13
N SER A 53 -27.97 4.22 -1.16
CA SER A 53 -28.84 4.82 -2.18
C SER A 53 -28.28 4.68 -3.60
N LEU A 54 -26.96 4.89 -3.75
CA LEU A 54 -26.27 4.66 -5.02
C LEU A 54 -26.37 3.19 -5.45
N LEU A 55 -26.05 2.26 -4.57
CA LEU A 55 -26.07 0.83 -4.88
C LEU A 55 -27.47 0.32 -5.20
N LYS A 56 -28.48 0.81 -4.49
CA LYS A 56 -29.89 0.52 -4.78
C LYS A 56 -30.33 1.03 -6.16
N THR A 57 -29.79 2.16 -6.60
CA THR A 57 -30.04 2.69 -7.95
C THR A 57 -29.37 1.83 -9.00
N LEU A 58 -28.13 1.38 -8.74
CA LEU A 58 -27.35 0.53 -9.65
C LEU A 58 -27.86 -0.90 -9.73
N SER A 59 -28.50 -1.41 -8.68
CA SER A 59 -29.00 -2.79 -8.62
C SER A 59 -30.40 -2.97 -9.20
N PHE A 60 -31.08 -1.89 -9.63
CA PHE A 60 -32.46 -2.01 -10.14
C PHE A 60 -32.53 -2.91 -11.39
N PRO A 61 -33.44 -3.90 -11.45
CA PRO A 61 -34.61 -4.13 -10.56
C PRO A 61 -34.38 -5.08 -9.37
N ASP A 62 -33.17 -5.57 -9.14
CA ASP A 62 -32.85 -6.56 -8.12
C ASP A 62 -32.79 -5.98 -6.69
N GLU A 63 -33.10 -6.83 -5.71
CA GLU A 63 -33.01 -6.53 -4.28
C GLU A 63 -31.55 -6.28 -3.88
N PRO A 64 -31.19 -5.06 -3.42
CA PRO A 64 -29.80 -4.70 -3.22
C PRO A 64 -29.15 -5.56 -2.15
N ILE A 65 -29.88 -5.90 -1.07
CA ILE A 65 -29.34 -6.40 0.21
C ILE A 65 -28.42 -7.62 0.05
N SER A 66 -28.76 -8.55 -0.83
CA SER A 66 -27.94 -9.74 -1.11
C SER A 66 -26.78 -9.47 -2.06
N LEU A 67 -26.88 -8.45 -2.91
CA LEU A 67 -25.93 -8.14 -3.98
C LEU A 67 -25.00 -6.95 -3.66
N VAL A 68 -25.27 -6.18 -2.59
CA VAL A 68 -24.58 -4.90 -2.28
C VAL A 68 -23.07 -5.08 -2.23
N ARG A 69 -22.59 -6.14 -1.58
CA ARG A 69 -21.16 -6.40 -1.40
C ARG A 69 -20.48 -6.72 -2.73
N GLU A 70 -21.11 -7.55 -3.54
CA GLU A 70 -20.62 -7.93 -4.88
C GLU A 70 -20.68 -6.76 -5.86
N LEU A 71 -21.73 -5.95 -5.80
CA LEU A 71 -21.85 -4.72 -6.58
C LEU A 71 -20.81 -3.68 -6.17
N LEU A 72 -20.50 -3.56 -4.88
CA LEU A 72 -19.40 -2.70 -4.42
C LEU A 72 -18.08 -3.21 -5.00
N ILE A 73 -17.76 -4.49 -4.77
CA ILE A 73 -16.54 -5.10 -5.30
C ILE A 73 -16.45 -4.94 -6.83
N GLY A 74 -17.53 -5.20 -7.57
CA GLY A 74 -17.59 -5.10 -9.02
C GLY A 74 -17.48 -3.67 -9.55
N HIS A 75 -18.22 -2.72 -8.97
CA HIS A 75 -18.17 -1.31 -9.36
C HIS A 75 -16.75 -0.73 -9.24
N PHE A 76 -16.02 -1.15 -8.21
CA PHE A 76 -14.68 -0.65 -7.97
C PHE A 76 -13.58 -1.53 -8.60
N HIS A 77 -13.78 -2.83 -8.80
CA HIS A 77 -12.86 -3.66 -9.61
C HIS A 77 -12.76 -3.18 -11.06
N ILE A 78 -13.80 -2.53 -11.60
CA ILE A 78 -13.76 -1.94 -12.94
C ILE A 78 -12.72 -0.81 -13.05
N ASN A 79 -12.27 -0.23 -11.93
CA ASN A 79 -11.40 0.95 -11.90
C ASN A 79 -10.03 0.74 -11.24
N THR A 80 -9.54 -0.51 -11.10
CA THR A 80 -8.10 -0.64 -10.84
C THR A 80 -7.40 -0.24 -12.13
N PHE A 81 -6.97 1.02 -12.22
CA PHE A 81 -6.08 1.48 -13.28
C PHE A 81 -4.69 0.85 -13.08
N GLU A 82 -4.61 -0.47 -12.98
CA GLU A 82 -3.39 -1.22 -12.71
C GLU A 82 -2.29 -0.79 -13.69
N THR A 83 -2.65 -0.60 -14.95
CA THR A 83 -1.77 -0.07 -15.99
C THR A 83 -1.22 1.32 -15.64
N GLN A 84 -2.05 2.22 -15.12
CA GLN A 84 -1.63 3.55 -14.67
C GLN A 84 -0.74 3.46 -13.42
N GLU A 85 -1.12 2.65 -12.43
CA GLU A 85 -0.38 2.48 -11.18
C GLU A 85 0.99 1.84 -11.44
N ARG A 86 1.06 0.86 -12.35
CA ARG A 86 2.30 0.25 -12.84
C ARG A 86 3.13 1.26 -13.64
N ALA A 87 2.51 2.11 -14.45
CA ALA A 87 3.22 3.18 -15.15
C ALA A 87 3.80 4.21 -14.16
N HIS A 88 3.09 4.53 -13.07
CA HIS A 88 3.60 5.40 -12.02
C HIS A 88 4.74 4.72 -11.25
N PHE A 89 4.56 3.46 -10.84
CA PHE A 89 5.59 2.65 -10.19
C PHE A 89 6.89 2.65 -11.00
N ASN A 90 6.81 2.41 -12.31
CA ASN A 90 7.97 2.36 -13.19
C ASN A 90 8.67 3.70 -13.41
N LYS A 91 8.04 4.82 -13.03
CA LYS A 91 8.65 6.17 -13.06
C LYS A 91 9.30 6.56 -11.74
N LEU A 92 9.11 5.80 -10.66
CA LEU A 92 9.68 6.12 -9.35
C LEU A 92 11.22 6.04 -9.39
N VAL A 93 11.85 7.15 -9.01
CA VAL A 93 13.30 7.32 -8.87
C VAL A 93 13.55 8.14 -7.62
N ARG A 94 14.51 7.72 -6.79
CA ARG A 94 14.87 8.44 -5.56
C ARG A 94 15.33 9.85 -5.92
N THR A 95 14.79 10.86 -5.26
CA THR A 95 15.33 12.23 -5.43
C THR A 95 16.66 12.38 -4.67
N PRO A 96 17.57 13.27 -5.06
CA PRO A 96 18.90 13.38 -4.43
C PRO A 96 18.86 13.55 -2.90
N ASN A 97 17.88 14.31 -2.38
CA ASN A 97 17.76 14.67 -0.96
C ASN A 97 16.86 13.72 -0.15
N GLU A 98 16.21 12.76 -0.79
CA GLU A 98 15.28 11.84 -0.14
C GLU A 98 16.02 10.70 0.56
N LYS A 99 15.66 10.40 1.81
CA LYS A 99 16.20 9.21 2.51
C LYS A 99 15.84 7.92 1.76
N ILE A 100 16.79 6.99 1.69
CA ILE A 100 16.64 5.68 1.04
C ILE A 100 15.45 4.91 1.66
N ARG A 101 15.29 4.95 2.99
CA ARG A 101 14.12 4.37 3.67
C ARG A 101 12.79 4.98 3.19
N GLY A 102 12.75 6.29 2.97
CA GLY A 102 11.58 6.99 2.44
C GLY A 102 11.22 6.51 1.03
N PHE A 103 12.23 6.37 0.16
CA PHE A 103 12.04 5.86 -1.19
C PHE A 103 11.56 4.40 -1.21
N ILE A 104 12.13 3.53 -0.36
CA ILE A 104 11.68 2.13 -0.23
C ILE A 104 10.21 2.09 0.20
N LEU A 105 9.81 2.93 1.16
CA LEU A 105 8.41 3.02 1.60
C LEU A 105 7.49 3.45 0.45
N GLN A 106 7.89 4.48 -0.32
CA GLN A 106 7.13 4.90 -1.50
C GLN A 106 6.96 3.78 -2.53
N LEU A 107 8.02 3.02 -2.81
CA LEU A 107 7.94 1.86 -3.70
C LEU A 107 6.95 0.81 -3.19
N GLN A 108 6.96 0.50 -1.89
CA GLN A 108 6.04 -0.47 -1.29
C GLN A 108 4.58 0.00 -1.31
N ILE A 109 4.34 1.28 -1.02
CA ILE A 109 3.01 1.90 -1.09
C ILE A 109 2.48 1.87 -2.52
N GLN A 110 3.33 2.19 -3.51
CA GLN A 110 2.91 2.21 -4.90
C GLN A 110 2.71 0.79 -5.47
N ALA A 111 3.61 -0.15 -5.16
CA ALA A 111 3.51 -1.53 -5.61
C ALA A 111 2.23 -2.23 -5.13
N SER A 112 1.75 -1.86 -3.94
CA SER A 112 0.51 -2.40 -3.39
C SER A 112 -0.76 -1.90 -4.09
N LYS A 113 -0.65 -0.97 -5.05
CA LYS A 113 -1.72 -0.58 -5.99
C LYS A 113 -1.59 -1.24 -7.37
N CYS A 114 -0.49 -1.94 -7.64
CA CYS A 114 -0.14 -2.44 -8.97
C CYS A 114 -0.60 -3.87 -9.26
N ASN A 115 -1.13 -4.57 -8.25
CA ASN A 115 -1.53 -5.98 -8.34
C ASN A 115 -0.45 -6.86 -9.02
N PHE A 116 0.77 -6.83 -8.49
CA PHE A 116 1.88 -7.60 -9.08
C PHE A 116 1.79 -9.12 -8.83
N GLY A 117 0.89 -9.57 -7.95
CA GLY A 117 0.80 -10.98 -7.56
C GLY A 117 2.15 -11.55 -7.14
N ASP A 118 2.48 -12.73 -7.66
CA ASP A 118 3.73 -13.44 -7.39
C ASP A 118 5.00 -12.69 -7.82
N GLN A 119 4.87 -11.65 -8.66
CA GLN A 119 5.99 -10.83 -9.13
C GLN A 119 6.29 -9.65 -8.18
N LEU A 120 5.55 -9.46 -7.08
CA LEU A 120 5.69 -8.29 -6.21
C LEU A 120 7.13 -8.04 -5.77
N HIS A 121 7.81 -9.06 -5.26
CA HIS A 121 9.19 -8.91 -4.78
C HIS A 121 10.19 -8.68 -5.92
N THR A 122 9.98 -9.31 -7.07
CA THR A 122 10.80 -9.09 -8.28
C THR A 122 10.69 -7.64 -8.74
N GLN A 123 9.47 -7.11 -8.84
CA GLN A 123 9.20 -5.74 -9.28
C GLN A 123 9.76 -4.71 -8.30
N LEU A 124 9.58 -4.93 -6.99
CA LEU A 124 10.15 -4.08 -5.95
C LEU A 124 11.67 -4.04 -6.01
N ARG A 125 12.33 -5.20 -6.17
CA ARG A 125 13.79 -5.27 -6.33
C ARG A 125 14.26 -4.50 -7.55
N ASP A 126 13.69 -4.80 -8.71
CA ASP A 126 14.15 -4.23 -9.99
C ASP A 126 13.96 -2.71 -9.99
N ARG A 127 12.83 -2.23 -9.46
CA ARG A 127 12.55 -0.81 -9.36
C ARG A 127 13.43 -0.10 -8.33
N LEU A 128 13.73 -0.73 -7.19
CA LEU A 128 14.66 -0.20 -6.19
C LEU A 128 16.06 -0.02 -6.78
N ILE A 129 16.60 -1.07 -7.43
CA ILE A 129 17.92 -1.03 -8.06
C ILE A 129 17.95 0.06 -9.14
N ALA A 130 16.96 0.08 -10.02
CA ALA A 130 16.93 1.04 -11.12
C ALA A 130 16.69 2.48 -10.64
N GLY A 131 15.88 2.67 -9.58
CA GLY A 131 15.50 3.98 -9.02
C GLY A 131 16.49 4.58 -8.02
N ILE A 132 17.44 3.82 -7.48
CA ILE A 132 18.56 4.36 -6.69
C ILE A 132 19.47 5.17 -7.61
N ASN A 133 19.68 6.45 -7.28
CA ASN A 133 20.57 7.37 -8.00
C ASN A 133 21.93 7.55 -7.29
N ILE A 134 22.39 6.54 -6.55
CA ILE A 134 23.70 6.51 -5.88
C ILE A 134 24.58 5.50 -6.64
N PRO A 135 25.55 5.96 -7.48
CA PRO A 135 26.27 5.08 -8.39
C PRO A 135 27.02 3.93 -7.72
N LYS A 136 27.68 4.20 -6.57
CA LYS A 136 28.41 3.19 -5.80
C LYS A 136 27.48 2.08 -5.30
N LEU A 137 26.41 2.46 -4.60
CA LEU A 137 25.40 1.53 -4.08
C LEU A 137 24.70 0.75 -5.20
N LYS A 138 24.34 1.42 -6.31
CA LYS A 138 23.74 0.75 -7.48
C LYS A 138 24.69 -0.31 -8.06
N LYS A 139 25.99 -0.02 -8.16
CA LYS A 139 26.99 -0.98 -8.63
C LYS A 139 27.08 -2.19 -7.71
N GLU A 140 27.13 -1.96 -6.39
CA GLU A 140 27.15 -3.05 -5.39
C GLU A 140 25.90 -3.93 -5.50
N LEU A 141 24.71 -3.34 -5.60
CA LEU A 141 23.45 -4.07 -5.76
C LEU A 141 23.43 -4.98 -7.00
N ILE A 142 23.90 -4.48 -8.15
CA ILE A 142 23.92 -5.23 -9.42
C ILE A 142 24.88 -6.44 -9.35
N GLN A 143 25.92 -6.36 -8.53
CA GLN A 143 26.93 -7.41 -8.41
C GLN A 143 26.52 -8.56 -7.47
N ILE A 144 25.42 -8.43 -6.72
CA ILE A 144 24.93 -9.48 -5.81
C ILE A 144 24.32 -10.64 -6.61
N PRO A 145 24.88 -11.86 -6.56
CA PRO A 145 24.28 -13.03 -7.17
C PRO A 145 22.93 -13.34 -6.50
N SER A 146 21.92 -13.66 -7.31
CA SER A 146 20.57 -13.98 -6.82
C SER A 146 19.98 -12.92 -5.88
N CYS A 147 20.25 -11.64 -6.16
CA CYS A 147 19.73 -10.53 -5.36
C CYS A 147 18.21 -10.62 -5.20
N THR A 148 17.75 -10.62 -3.95
CA THR A 148 16.33 -10.55 -3.60
C THR A 148 15.94 -9.13 -3.21
N PHE A 149 14.64 -8.82 -3.16
CA PHE A 149 14.21 -7.53 -2.62
C PHE A 149 14.70 -7.29 -1.19
N GLN A 150 14.68 -8.33 -0.34
CA GLN A 150 15.13 -8.21 1.04
C GLN A 150 16.62 -7.91 1.11
N THR A 151 17.45 -8.64 0.37
CA THR A 151 18.90 -8.40 0.32
C THR A 151 19.23 -7.00 -0.22
N ALA A 152 18.52 -6.54 -1.26
CA ALA A 152 18.68 -5.19 -1.79
C ALA A 152 18.27 -4.11 -0.78
N LYS A 153 17.17 -4.33 -0.06
CA LYS A 153 16.64 -3.44 0.97
C LYS A 153 17.62 -3.32 2.14
N ASP A 154 18.15 -4.43 2.63
CA ASP A 154 19.07 -4.46 3.76
C ASP A 154 20.37 -3.72 3.42
N LEU A 155 20.97 -3.98 2.25
CA LEU A 155 22.16 -3.26 1.80
C LEU A 155 21.91 -1.75 1.68
N CYS A 156 20.76 -1.37 1.10
CA CYS A 156 20.35 0.03 0.98
C CYS A 156 20.24 0.73 2.35
N ILE A 157 19.66 0.04 3.33
CA ILE A 157 19.48 0.53 4.70
C ILE A 157 20.82 0.67 5.42
N THR A 158 21.67 -0.36 5.36
CA THR A 158 23.02 -0.32 5.95
C THR A 158 23.85 0.82 5.36
N TYR A 159 23.78 1.02 4.03
CA TYR A 159 24.46 2.13 3.37
C TYR A 159 23.99 3.49 3.91
N GLU A 160 22.69 3.67 4.12
CA GLU A 160 22.14 4.90 4.69
C GLU A 160 22.62 5.13 6.13
N ASP A 161 22.65 4.10 6.96
CA ASP A 161 23.05 4.20 8.37
C ASP A 161 24.51 4.61 8.51
N VAL A 162 25.41 3.93 7.80
CA VAL A 162 26.84 4.24 7.80
C VAL A 162 27.08 5.69 7.36
N ASN A 163 26.40 6.18 6.32
CA ASN A 163 26.61 7.55 5.83
C ASN A 163 25.93 8.63 6.68
N ASN A 164 24.91 8.28 7.47
CA ASN A 164 24.34 9.19 8.47
C ASN A 164 25.30 9.37 9.67
N GLU A 165 26.03 8.32 10.07
CA GLU A 165 27.00 8.38 11.18
C GLU A 165 28.23 9.25 10.84
N TYR A 166 28.71 9.22 9.60
CA TYR A 166 29.82 10.09 9.15
C TYR A 166 29.45 11.58 9.02
N SER A 167 28.16 11.93 9.15
CA SER A 167 27.69 13.32 9.09
C SER A 167 27.55 13.96 10.48
N ALA A 168 27.76 13.21 11.56
CA ALA A 168 27.86 13.76 12.91
C ALA A 168 29.26 14.37 13.10
N PRO A 169 29.40 15.65 13.50
CA PRO A 169 30.72 16.23 13.73
C PRO A 169 31.40 15.49 14.88
N THR A 170 32.50 14.81 14.57
CA THR A 170 33.43 14.31 15.57
C THR A 170 34.01 15.54 16.29
N THR A 171 33.51 15.84 17.49
CA THR A 171 34.16 16.78 18.39
C THR A 171 35.51 16.19 18.77
N SER A 172 36.55 16.53 18.02
CA SER A 172 37.92 16.40 18.48
C SER A 172 38.07 17.32 19.68
N VAL A 173 38.16 16.74 20.87
CA VAL A 173 38.63 17.43 22.07
C VAL A 173 40.04 17.89 21.76
N SER A 174 40.23 19.20 21.58
CA SER A 174 41.55 19.80 21.54
C SER A 174 42.14 19.72 22.94
N ASP A 175 43.29 19.08 23.03
CA ASP A 175 44.18 19.09 24.18
C ASP A 175 44.44 20.53 24.63
N ALA A 176 44.31 20.78 25.94
CA ALA A 176 44.80 21.98 26.60
C ALA A 176 46.01 21.58 27.44
N PHE A 177 47.19 22.00 26.98
CA PHE A 177 48.37 22.27 27.81
C PHE A 177 48.50 23.78 27.98
#